data_AF-A0A0C9TUE9-F1
#
_entry.id   AF-A0A0C9TUE9-F1
#
_cell.length_a   1.000
_cell.length_b   1.000
_cell.length_c   1.000
_cell.angle_alpha   90.00
_cell.angle_beta   90.00
_cell.angle_gamma   90.00
#
_symmetry.space_group_name_H-M   'P 1'
#
loop_
_entity.id
_entity.type
_entity.pdbx_description
1 polymer ?
#
loop_
_entity_poly.entity_id
_entity_poly.type
_entity_poly.pdbx_seq_one_letter_code
_entity_poly.pdbx_strand_id
1 'polypeptide(L)'
;MPFPLANPNNAIRPDFTTEEHADARQQLIDNGIPEAQVSAVLTNLWTQTNEKEKIRWATRLEEEALAEAEAQTRATEEEAQRQKELDDEDAKFLQEEQSGLRPLSRTEVTKRIANIAATHNMPNLKGHSLRIGGTLHYLLRGTPFDVVKSMGRWAGDSFTLYLRQHAVILAPYLTDRPDILDRVTRYTMPPVR
;
A
#
# COMPACT_ATOMS: atom_id res chain seq x y z
N MET A 1 -8.11 32.87 1.90
CA MET A 1 -7.60 33.23 3.24
C MET A 1 -7.20 31.94 3.93
N PRO A 2 -5.99 31.85 4.48
CA PRO A 2 -5.56 30.70 5.28
C PRO A 2 -6.50 30.49 6.48
N PHE A 3 -6.62 29.25 6.94
CA PHE A 3 -7.47 28.91 8.09
C PHE A 3 -6.86 29.48 9.39
N PRO A 4 -7.65 30.05 10.30
CA PRO A 4 -7.13 30.55 11.56
C PRO A 4 -6.52 29.41 12.38
N LEU A 5 -5.28 29.59 12.85
CA LEU A 5 -4.54 28.60 13.64
C LEU A 5 -5.13 28.41 15.06
N ALA A 6 -6.06 29.29 15.47
CA ALA A 6 -6.68 29.29 16.79
C ALA A 6 -8.21 29.33 16.68
N ASN A 7 -8.90 28.78 17.68
CA ASN A 7 -10.35 28.76 17.75
C ASN A 7 -10.90 30.22 17.85
N PRO A 8 -11.67 30.70 16.85
CA PRO A 8 -12.18 32.08 16.83
C PRO A 8 -13.21 32.36 17.94
N ASN A 9 -13.77 31.33 18.58
CA ASN A 9 -14.64 31.51 19.75
C ASN A 9 -13.87 32.01 20.99
N ASN A 10 -12.56 31.80 21.04
CA ASN A 10 -11.70 32.28 22.12
C ASN A 10 -11.02 33.62 21.78
N ALA A 11 -11.28 34.18 20.59
CA ALA A 11 -10.66 35.43 20.17
C ALA A 11 -11.21 36.61 20.99
N ILE A 12 -10.32 37.30 21.69
CA ILE A 12 -10.64 38.53 22.42
C ILE A 12 -10.58 39.69 21.43
N ARG A 13 -11.61 40.55 21.45
CA ARG A 13 -11.64 41.75 20.62
C ARG A 13 -10.46 42.66 21.00
N PRO A 14 -9.56 43.00 20.04
CA PRO A 14 -8.48 43.96 20.30
C PRO A 14 -9.03 45.34 20.67
N ASP A 15 -8.32 46.04 21.55
CA ASP A 15 -8.58 47.45 21.80
C ASP A 15 -7.87 48.30 20.75
N PHE A 16 -8.61 48.71 19.72
CA PHE A 16 -8.07 49.51 18.61
C PHE A 16 -7.67 50.94 18.98
N THR A 17 -7.78 51.34 20.25
CA THR A 17 -7.30 52.63 20.76
C THR A 17 -5.85 52.58 21.27
N THR A 18 -5.27 51.39 21.44
CA THR A 18 -3.90 51.20 21.94
C THR A 18 -2.83 51.64 20.94
N GLU A 19 -1.62 51.93 21.41
CA GLU A 19 -0.50 52.35 20.56
C GLU A 19 -0.07 51.26 19.55
N GLU A 20 -0.33 49.99 19.87
CA GLU A 20 -0.08 48.83 19.00
C GLU A 20 -0.79 48.93 17.63
N HIS A 21 -1.92 49.64 17.56
CA HIS A 21 -2.69 49.82 16.33
C HIS A 21 -2.54 51.21 15.71
N ALA A 22 -1.57 52.01 16.16
CA ALA A 22 -1.35 53.39 15.67
C ALA A 22 -1.15 53.44 14.15
N ASP A 23 -0.35 52.54 13.59
CA ASP A 23 -0.09 52.48 12.15
C ASP A 23 -1.35 52.17 11.33
N ALA A 24 -2.16 51.21 11.80
CA ALA A 24 -3.42 50.85 11.16
C ALA A 24 -4.46 51.97 11.24
N ARG A 25 -4.47 52.73 12.34
CA ARG A 25 -5.31 53.93 12.47
C ARG A 25 -4.86 55.03 11.52
N GLN A 26 -3.55 55.32 11.48
CA GLN A 26 -3.00 56.38 10.63
C GLN A 26 -3.27 56.10 9.15
N GLN A 27 -3.11 54.86 8.69
CA GLN A 27 -3.47 54.47 7.32
C GLN A 27 -4.93 54.77 6.98
N LEU A 28 -5.88 54.51 7.90
CA LEU A 28 -7.30 54.81 7.66
C LEU A 28 -7.57 56.32 7.63
N ILE A 29 -6.88 57.10 8.47
CA ILE A 29 -6.95 58.57 8.47
C ILE A 29 -6.41 59.14 7.15
N ASP A 30 -5.27 58.63 6.68
CA ASP A 30 -4.67 59.02 5.39
C ASP A 30 -5.58 58.67 4.20
N ASN A 31 -6.45 57.66 4.35
CA ASN A 31 -7.49 57.28 3.39
C ASN A 31 -8.82 58.06 3.58
N GLY A 32 -8.82 59.10 4.40
CA GLY A 32 -9.95 60.02 4.56
C GLY A 32 -11.02 59.59 5.56
N ILE A 33 -10.77 58.59 6.40
CA ILE A 33 -11.68 58.23 7.49
C ILE A 33 -11.45 59.22 8.66
N PRO A 34 -12.49 59.90 9.16
CA PRO A 34 -12.33 60.80 10.31
C PRO A 34 -11.79 60.06 11.52
N GLU A 35 -10.81 60.63 12.22
CA GLU A 35 -10.13 60.02 13.38
C GLU A 35 -11.11 59.51 14.44
N ALA A 36 -12.18 60.28 14.71
CA ALA A 36 -13.24 59.90 15.64
C ALA A 36 -14.02 58.62 15.27
N GLN A 37 -13.93 58.17 14.01
CA GLN A 37 -14.63 56.99 13.48
C GLN A 37 -13.72 55.78 13.25
N VAL A 38 -12.39 55.97 13.22
CA VAL A 38 -11.42 54.92 12.86
C VAL A 38 -11.53 53.69 13.75
N SER A 39 -11.57 53.86 15.07
CA SER A 39 -11.69 52.76 16.03
C SER A 39 -13.02 52.00 15.89
N ALA A 40 -14.10 52.71 15.54
CA ALA A 40 -15.41 52.10 15.30
C ALA A 40 -15.41 51.27 14.01
N VAL A 41 -14.78 51.76 12.94
CA VAL A 41 -14.63 51.03 11.68
C VAL A 41 -13.81 49.75 11.86
N LEU A 42 -12.66 49.83 12.56
CA LEU A 42 -11.83 48.66 12.86
C LEU A 42 -12.56 47.64 13.74
N THR A 43 -13.30 48.10 14.74
CA THR A 43 -14.13 47.24 15.61
C THR A 43 -15.20 46.48 14.80
N ASN A 44 -15.91 47.18 13.91
CA ASN A 44 -16.95 46.59 13.09
C ASN A 44 -16.39 45.58 12.09
N LEU A 45 -15.25 45.90 11.45
CA LEU A 45 -14.58 45.01 10.51
C LEU A 45 -14.06 43.75 11.19
N TRP A 46 -13.45 43.89 12.37
CA TRP A 46 -13.00 42.76 13.17
C TRP A 46 -14.17 41.86 13.58
N THR A 47 -15.28 42.45 14.04
CA THR A 47 -16.47 41.70 14.46
C THR A 47 -17.06 40.89 13.29
N GLN A 48 -17.18 41.49 12.11
CA GLN A 48 -17.66 40.79 10.91
C GLN A 48 -16.72 39.68 10.45
N THR A 49 -15.42 39.88 10.58
CA THR A 49 -14.41 38.89 10.19
C THR A 49 -14.43 37.72 11.16
N ASN A 50 -14.44 37.99 12.47
CA ASN A 50 -14.52 36.98 13.52
C ASN A 50 -15.81 36.16 13.41
N GLU A 51 -16.96 36.78 13.11
CA GLU A 51 -18.22 36.06 12.95
C GLU A 51 -18.20 35.09 11.75
N LYS A 52 -17.60 35.51 10.64
CA LYS A 52 -17.38 34.64 9.48
C LYS A 52 -16.43 33.49 9.80
N GLU A 53 -15.41 33.74 10.60
CA GLU A 53 -14.47 32.71 11.05
C GLU A 53 -15.13 31.69 11.98
N LYS A 54 -16.01 32.13 12.89
CA LYS A 54 -16.81 31.23 13.74
C LYS A 54 -17.72 30.32 12.92
N ILE A 55 -18.41 30.85 11.91
CA ILE A 55 -19.27 30.04 11.04
C ILE A 55 -18.44 28.98 10.29
N ARG A 56 -17.30 29.37 9.69
CA ARG A 56 -16.40 28.43 9.01
C ARG A 56 -15.83 27.37 9.95
N TRP A 57 -15.52 27.77 11.18
CA TRP A 57 -15.06 26.86 12.22
C TRP A 57 -16.14 25.81 12.57
N ALA A 58 -17.39 26.25 12.75
CA ALA A 58 -18.51 25.36 13.03
C ALA A 58 -18.77 24.38 11.88
N THR A 59 -18.81 24.85 10.63
CA THR A 59 -18.99 23.99 9.45
C THR A 59 -17.91 22.93 9.35
N ARG A 60 -16.64 23.27 9.59
CA ARG A 60 -15.56 22.28 9.56
C ARG A 60 -15.70 21.25 10.68
N LEU A 61 -16.06 21.67 11.88
CA LEU A 61 -16.24 20.73 12.99
C LEU A 61 -17.35 19.71 12.68
N GLU A 62 -18.42 20.14 12.02
CA GLU A 62 -19.48 19.27 11.51
C GLU A 62 -18.98 18.33 10.39
N GLU A 63 -18.22 18.86 9.43
CA GLU A 63 -17.61 18.06 8.35
C GLU A 63 -16.62 17.01 8.88
N GLU A 64 -15.79 17.37 9.86
CA GLU A 64 -14.83 16.48 10.50
C GLU A 64 -15.55 15.40 11.31
N ALA A 65 -16.57 15.76 12.09
CA ALA A 65 -17.39 14.78 12.80
C ALA A 65 -18.13 13.82 11.85
N LEU A 66 -18.61 14.31 10.71
CA LEU A 66 -19.21 13.46 9.68
C LEU A 66 -18.16 12.53 9.05
N ALA A 67 -16.98 13.04 8.73
CA ALA A 67 -15.89 12.25 8.17
C ALA A 67 -15.40 11.17 9.14
N GLU A 68 -15.32 11.47 10.44
CA GLU A 68 -15.00 10.51 11.49
C GLU A 68 -16.08 9.43 11.61
N ALA A 69 -17.37 9.81 11.59
CA ALA A 69 -18.47 8.86 11.62
C ALA A 69 -18.46 7.94 10.39
N GLU A 70 -18.27 8.48 9.19
CA GLU A 70 -18.13 7.70 7.95
C GLU A 70 -16.90 6.80 7.97
N ALA A 71 -15.78 7.25 8.56
CA ALA A 71 -14.59 6.42 8.73
C ALA A 71 -14.83 5.27 9.71
N GLN A 72 -15.56 5.50 10.81
CA GLN A 72 -15.98 4.46 11.74
C GLN A 72 -16.90 3.45 11.06
N THR A 73 -17.91 3.90 10.32
CA THR A 73 -18.80 2.99 9.56
C THR A 73 -18.00 2.14 8.57
N ARG A 74 -17.12 2.75 7.77
CA ARG A 74 -16.25 2.01 6.85
C ARG A 74 -15.37 0.99 7.56
N ALA A 75 -14.76 1.34 8.69
CA ALA A 75 -13.96 0.42 9.47
C ALA A 75 -14.78 -0.77 9.99
N THR A 76 -16.00 -0.54 10.49
CA THR A 76 -16.88 -1.62 10.96
C THR A 76 -17.36 -2.53 9.82
N GLU A 77 -17.64 -1.96 8.65
CA GLU A 77 -18.01 -2.73 7.45
C GLU A 77 -16.85 -3.58 6.96
N GLU A 78 -15.63 -3.03 6.93
CA GLU A 78 -14.41 -3.77 6.59
C GLU A 78 -14.13 -4.91 7.57
N GLU A 79 -14.28 -4.68 8.88
CA GLU A 79 -14.13 -5.72 9.91
C GLU A 79 -15.18 -6.82 9.75
N ALA A 80 -16.45 -6.45 9.52
CA ALA A 80 -17.52 -7.42 9.28
C ALA A 80 -17.27 -8.25 8.01
N GLN A 81 -16.74 -7.62 6.96
CA GLN A 81 -16.37 -8.32 5.73
C GLN A 81 -15.22 -9.32 5.96
N ARG A 82 -14.15 -8.90 6.66
CA ARG A 82 -13.05 -9.82 7.01
C ARG A 82 -13.54 -10.99 7.87
N GLN A 83 -14.42 -10.74 8.83
CA GLN A 83 -14.97 -11.82 9.65
C GLN A 83 -15.78 -12.80 8.80
N LYS A 84 -16.62 -12.30 7.88
CA LYS A 84 -17.36 -13.17 6.97
C LYS A 84 -16.45 -13.99 6.06
N GLU A 85 -15.37 -13.42 5.56
CA GLU A 85 -14.38 -14.16 4.75
C GLU A 85 -13.70 -15.27 5.55
N LEU A 86 -13.40 -15.03 6.82
CA LEU A 86 -12.86 -16.07 7.72
C LEU A 86 -13.90 -17.17 7.98
N ASP A 87 -15.15 -16.79 8.28
CA ASP A 87 -16.23 -17.75 8.50
C ASP A 87 -16.51 -18.61 7.26
N ASP A 88 -16.43 -18.01 6.06
CA ASP A 88 -16.60 -18.71 4.78
C ASP A 88 -15.43 -19.69 4.52
N GLU A 89 -14.19 -19.33 4.87
CA GLU A 89 -13.03 -20.25 4.77
C GLU A 89 -13.10 -21.39 5.79
N ASP A 90 -13.49 -21.11 7.04
CA ASP A 90 -13.71 -22.13 8.06
C ASP A 90 -14.84 -23.09 7.66
N ALA A 91 -15.93 -22.57 7.07
CA ALA A 91 -17.02 -23.38 6.54
C ALA A 91 -16.55 -24.31 5.40
N LYS A 92 -15.71 -23.82 4.49
CA LYS A 92 -15.10 -24.65 3.44
C LYS A 92 -14.22 -25.75 4.04
N PHE A 93 -13.40 -25.42 5.03
CA PHE A 93 -12.53 -26.39 5.70
C PHE A 93 -13.34 -27.52 6.37
N LEU A 94 -14.40 -27.16 7.10
CA LEU A 94 -15.31 -28.15 7.71
C LEU A 94 -16.04 -29.00 6.67
N GLN A 95 -16.44 -28.40 5.55
CA GLN A 95 -17.07 -29.14 4.45
C GLN A 95 -16.10 -30.16 3.82
N GLU A 96 -14.83 -29.78 3.61
CA GLU A 96 -13.80 -30.70 3.11
C GLU A 96 -13.57 -31.86 4.09
N GLU A 97 -13.52 -31.59 5.40
CA GLU A 97 -13.37 -32.62 6.43
C GLU A 97 -14.57 -33.60 6.45
N GLN A 98 -15.79 -33.08 6.34
CA GLN A 98 -17.03 -33.88 6.31
C GLN A 98 -17.22 -34.67 5.02
N SER A 99 -16.67 -34.20 3.89
CA SER A 99 -16.81 -34.85 2.58
C SER A 99 -16.11 -36.22 2.50
N GLY A 100 -15.35 -36.62 3.52
CA GLY A 100 -14.59 -37.86 3.53
C GLY A 100 -13.40 -37.85 2.57
N LEU A 101 -13.14 -36.72 1.90
CA LEU A 101 -11.96 -36.48 1.07
C LEU A 101 -10.74 -36.35 1.98
N ARG A 102 -10.10 -37.48 2.28
CA ARG A 102 -8.85 -37.48 3.04
C ARG A 102 -7.70 -37.07 2.12
N PRO A 103 -6.82 -36.13 2.55
CA PRO A 103 -5.58 -35.85 1.85
C PRO A 103 -4.82 -37.14 1.57
N LEU A 104 -4.43 -37.35 0.31
CA LEU A 104 -3.66 -38.53 -0.07
C LEU A 104 -2.35 -38.54 0.71
N SER A 105 -2.01 -39.70 1.27
CA SER A 105 -0.72 -39.88 1.91
C SER A 105 0.40 -39.73 0.87
N ARG A 106 1.58 -39.30 1.34
CA ARG A 106 2.78 -39.20 0.47
C ARG A 106 3.07 -40.52 -0.27
N THR A 107 2.85 -41.66 0.39
CA THR A 107 3.07 -42.99 -0.19
C THR A 107 2.13 -43.25 -1.35
N GLU A 108 0.84 -42.91 -1.20
CA GLU A 108 -0.17 -43.11 -2.24
C GLU A 108 0.09 -42.19 -3.45
N VAL A 109 0.43 -40.91 -3.22
CA VAL A 109 0.80 -39.99 -4.30
C VAL A 109 2.04 -40.51 -5.05
N THR A 110 3.08 -40.92 -4.33
CA THR A 110 4.33 -41.41 -4.95
C THR A 110 4.08 -42.69 -5.74
N LYS A 111 3.25 -43.60 -5.21
CA LYS A 111 2.87 -44.85 -5.89
C LYS A 111 2.11 -44.57 -7.20
N ARG A 112 1.15 -43.64 -7.19
CA ARG A 112 0.42 -43.23 -8.39
C ARG A 112 1.35 -42.63 -9.45
N ILE A 113 2.26 -41.74 -9.06
CA ILE A 113 3.25 -41.14 -9.96
C ILE A 113 4.18 -42.22 -10.55
N ALA A 114 4.66 -43.14 -9.72
CA ALA A 114 5.53 -44.22 -10.17
C ALA A 114 4.83 -45.14 -11.19
N ASN A 115 3.56 -45.47 -10.96
CA ASN A 115 2.76 -46.26 -11.90
C ASN A 115 2.56 -45.55 -13.24
N ILE A 116 2.29 -44.23 -13.22
CA ILE A 116 2.17 -43.42 -14.44
C ILE A 116 3.51 -43.39 -15.18
N ALA A 117 4.61 -43.13 -14.47
CA ALA A 117 5.94 -43.11 -15.06
C ALA A 117 6.30 -44.46 -15.71
N ALA A 118 6.00 -45.58 -15.03
CA ALA A 118 6.21 -46.92 -15.57
C ALA A 118 5.38 -47.18 -16.83
N THR A 119 4.11 -46.77 -16.84
CA THR A 119 3.20 -46.90 -18.00
C THR A 119 3.75 -46.17 -19.23
N HIS A 120 4.47 -45.07 -19.02
CA HIS A 120 5.07 -44.26 -20.08
C HIS A 120 6.57 -44.52 -20.32
N ASN A 121 7.14 -45.60 -19.76
CA ASN A 121 8.58 -45.91 -19.84
C ASN A 121 9.50 -44.75 -19.40
N MET A 122 9.03 -43.94 -18.45
CA MET A 122 9.80 -42.84 -17.87
C MET A 122 10.60 -43.29 -16.65
N PRO A 123 11.76 -42.68 -16.38
CA PRO A 123 12.52 -42.94 -15.17
C PRO A 123 11.71 -42.56 -13.92
N ASN A 124 11.96 -43.26 -12.81
CA ASN A 124 11.24 -43.04 -11.55
C ASN A 124 11.39 -41.59 -11.06
N LEU A 125 10.28 -40.85 -11.06
CA LEU A 125 10.20 -39.46 -10.61
C LEU A 125 10.04 -39.41 -9.09
N LYS A 126 11.11 -39.03 -8.39
CA LYS A 126 11.07 -38.81 -6.93
C LYS A 126 10.40 -37.47 -6.61
N GLY A 127 9.79 -37.37 -5.43
CA GLY A 127 9.14 -36.13 -4.97
C GLY A 127 10.06 -34.90 -4.97
N HIS A 128 11.33 -35.06 -4.57
CA HIS A 128 12.29 -33.95 -4.62
C HIS A 128 12.58 -33.51 -6.06
N SER A 129 12.79 -34.44 -7.00
CA SER A 129 12.99 -34.09 -8.41
C SER A 129 11.78 -33.41 -9.04
N LEU A 130 10.55 -33.74 -8.62
CA LEU A 130 9.34 -33.05 -9.07
C LEU A 130 9.29 -31.60 -8.57
N ARG A 131 9.64 -31.35 -7.32
CA ARG A 131 9.68 -29.98 -6.76
C ARG A 131 10.73 -29.11 -7.48
N ILE A 132 11.93 -29.65 -7.70
CA ILE A 132 12.99 -28.97 -8.47
C ILE A 132 12.58 -28.79 -9.94
N GLY A 133 12.05 -29.83 -10.57
CA GLY A 133 11.60 -29.79 -11.96
C GLY A 133 10.47 -28.78 -12.18
N GLY A 134 9.52 -28.69 -11.26
CA GLY A 134 8.46 -27.69 -11.26
C GLY A 134 9.00 -26.27 -11.11
N THR A 135 9.95 -26.05 -10.19
CA THR A 135 10.66 -24.77 -10.03
C THR A 135 11.29 -24.34 -11.37
N LEU A 136 12.04 -25.24 -12.01
CA LEU A 136 12.66 -24.98 -13.31
C LEU A 136 11.61 -24.73 -14.42
N HIS A 137 10.52 -25.49 -14.44
CA HIS A 137 9.44 -25.34 -15.43
C HIS A 137 8.83 -23.93 -15.40
N TYR A 138 8.52 -23.41 -14.21
CA TYR A 138 7.93 -22.08 -14.06
C TYR A 138 8.93 -20.98 -14.41
N LEU A 139 10.18 -21.10 -14.00
CA LEU A 139 11.24 -20.13 -14.35
C LEU A 139 11.45 -20.06 -15.87
N LEU A 140 11.45 -21.20 -16.57
CA LEU A 140 11.56 -21.23 -18.03
C LEU A 140 10.34 -20.63 -18.74
N ARG A 141 9.18 -20.54 -18.07
CA ARG A 141 8.00 -19.83 -18.56
C ARG A 141 7.97 -18.35 -18.15
N GLY A 142 9.05 -17.84 -17.56
CA GLY A 142 9.19 -16.44 -17.17
C GLY A 142 8.54 -16.07 -15.84
N THR A 143 8.15 -17.05 -15.02
CA THR A 143 7.66 -16.74 -13.65
C THR A 143 8.79 -16.13 -12.82
N PRO A 144 8.56 -15.01 -12.10
CA PRO A 144 9.56 -14.38 -11.25
C PRO A 144 10.12 -15.29 -10.14
N PHE A 145 11.38 -15.05 -9.75
CA PHE A 145 12.10 -15.85 -8.74
C PHE A 145 11.41 -15.86 -7.37
N ASP A 146 10.89 -14.73 -6.92
CA ASP A 146 10.15 -14.55 -5.67
C ASP A 146 8.81 -15.30 -5.67
N VAL A 147 8.11 -15.29 -6.80
CA VAL A 147 6.87 -16.05 -6.99
C VAL A 147 7.14 -17.55 -6.92
N VAL A 148 8.16 -18.04 -7.65
CA VAL A 148 8.55 -19.45 -7.61
C VAL A 148 9.05 -19.87 -6.22
N LYS A 149 9.78 -18.99 -5.52
CA LYS A 149 10.22 -19.20 -4.13
C LYS A 149 9.03 -19.41 -3.21
N SER A 150 8.00 -18.57 -3.36
CA SER A 150 6.76 -18.64 -2.59
C SER A 150 5.95 -19.90 -2.90
N MET A 151 5.71 -20.20 -4.18
CA MET A 151 5.03 -21.43 -4.63
C MET A 151 5.74 -22.69 -4.13
N GLY A 152 7.07 -22.67 -4.18
CA GLY A 152 7.89 -23.78 -3.75
C GLY A 152 8.09 -23.87 -2.24
N ARG A 153 7.57 -22.94 -1.43
CA ARG A 153 7.78 -22.86 0.04
C ARG A 153 9.26 -23.00 0.43
N TRP A 154 10.12 -22.29 -0.28
CA TRP A 154 11.56 -22.29 -0.01
C TRP A 154 11.89 -21.30 1.10
N ALA A 155 12.52 -21.77 2.19
CA ALA A 155 12.91 -20.91 3.32
C ALA A 155 14.00 -19.88 2.96
N GLY A 156 14.72 -20.09 1.86
CA GLY A 156 15.80 -19.22 1.38
C GLY A 156 16.09 -19.49 -0.10
N ASP A 157 17.26 -19.10 -0.56
CA ASP A 157 17.63 -19.19 -1.98
C ASP A 157 18.27 -20.54 -2.35
N SER A 158 18.07 -21.58 -1.54
CA SER A 158 18.63 -22.91 -1.78
C SER A 158 18.17 -23.56 -3.08
N PHE A 159 17.01 -23.13 -3.63
CA PHE A 159 16.54 -23.57 -4.93
C PHE A 159 17.45 -23.12 -6.08
N THR A 160 18.21 -22.04 -5.90
CA THR A 160 19.13 -21.51 -6.93
C THR A 160 20.24 -22.50 -7.29
N LEU A 161 20.66 -23.34 -6.33
CA LEU A 161 21.66 -24.38 -6.54
C LEU A 161 21.23 -25.46 -7.55
N TYR A 162 19.92 -25.58 -7.78
CA TYR A 162 19.34 -26.59 -8.64
C TYR A 162 18.90 -26.05 -10.00
N LEU A 163 19.15 -24.77 -10.26
CA LEU A 163 18.81 -24.17 -11.54
C LEU A 163 19.71 -24.72 -12.65
N ARG A 164 19.07 -24.93 -13.80
CA ARG A 164 19.70 -25.36 -15.04
C ARG A 164 19.25 -24.39 -16.12
N GLN A 165 19.99 -24.30 -17.22
CA GLN A 165 19.68 -23.36 -18.30
C GLN A 165 19.70 -21.89 -17.83
N HIS A 166 20.69 -21.52 -17.00
CA HIS A 166 20.86 -20.18 -16.44
C HIS A 166 20.74 -19.06 -17.47
N ALA A 167 21.31 -19.24 -18.67
CA ALA A 167 21.22 -18.24 -19.73
C ALA A 167 19.76 -17.95 -20.14
N VAL A 168 18.93 -18.97 -20.28
CA VAL A 168 17.51 -18.82 -20.66
C VAL A 168 16.72 -18.18 -19.54
N ILE A 169 16.94 -18.62 -18.30
CA ILE A 169 16.25 -18.09 -17.11
C ILE A 169 16.61 -16.62 -16.89
N LEU A 170 17.89 -16.26 -17.06
CA LEU A 170 18.40 -14.91 -16.76
C LEU A 170 18.23 -13.92 -17.93
N ALA A 171 18.04 -14.38 -19.16
CA ALA A 171 17.95 -13.51 -20.34
C ALA A 171 16.95 -12.35 -20.19
N PRO A 172 15.72 -12.53 -19.67
CA PRO A 172 14.79 -11.42 -19.44
C PRO A 172 15.36 -10.39 -18.46
N TYR A 173 15.92 -10.86 -17.34
CA TYR A 173 16.45 -10.02 -16.27
C TYR A 173 17.74 -9.27 -16.65
N LEU A 174 18.53 -9.83 -17.57
CA LEU A 174 19.75 -9.19 -18.08
C LEU A 174 19.44 -8.15 -19.15
N THR A 175 18.38 -8.35 -19.93
CA THR A 175 17.97 -7.39 -20.98
C THR A 175 17.54 -6.07 -20.37
N ASP A 176 16.87 -6.12 -19.21
CA ASP A 176 16.43 -4.92 -18.48
C ASP A 176 17.59 -4.19 -17.75
N ARG A 177 18.79 -4.78 -17.70
CA ARG A 177 19.97 -4.26 -16.98
C ARG A 177 21.23 -4.28 -17.83
N PRO A 178 21.43 -3.28 -18.71
CA PRO A 178 22.54 -3.24 -19.66
C PRO A 178 23.92 -3.17 -18.97
N ASP A 179 23.98 -2.61 -17.76
CA ASP A 179 25.19 -2.57 -16.91
C ASP A 179 25.66 -3.96 -16.49
N ILE A 180 24.71 -4.84 -16.11
CA ILE A 180 24.99 -6.23 -15.73
C ILE A 180 25.30 -7.04 -16.97
N LEU A 181 24.53 -6.86 -18.05
CA LEU A 181 24.75 -7.56 -19.30
C LEU A 181 26.16 -7.32 -19.85
N ASP A 182 26.63 -6.07 -19.87
CA ASP A 182 27.99 -5.74 -20.33
C ASP A 182 29.07 -6.43 -19.49
N ARG A 183 28.89 -6.46 -18.16
CA ARG A 183 29.80 -7.16 -17.26
C ARG A 183 29.81 -8.67 -17.54
N VAL A 184 28.65 -9.28 -17.71
CA VAL A 184 28.53 -10.72 -18.02
C VAL A 184 29.17 -11.02 -19.37
N THR A 185 28.88 -10.24 -20.41
CA THR A 185 29.43 -10.41 -21.75
C THR A 185 30.96 -10.33 -21.76
N ARG A 186 31.55 -9.42 -20.99
CA ARG A 186 33.02 -9.33 -20.83
C ARG A 186 33.64 -10.58 -20.23
N TYR A 187 32.94 -11.28 -19.35
CA TYR A 187 33.42 -12.53 -18.76
C TYR A 187 33.14 -13.78 -19.62
N THR A 188 32.06 -13.77 -20.41
CA THR A 188 31.59 -14.96 -21.15
C THR A 188 32.06 -15.02 -22.59
N MET A 189 32.36 -13.89 -23.23
CA MET A 189 32.88 -13.86 -24.60
C MET A 189 34.40 -13.62 -24.60
N PRO A 190 35.20 -14.44 -25.31
CA PRO A 190 36.61 -14.17 -25.49
C PRO A 190 36.80 -12.86 -26.28
N PRO A 191 37.88 -12.09 -26.04
CA PRO A 191 38.14 -10.86 -26.76
C PRO A 191 38.21 -11.15 -28.26
N VAL A 192 37.45 -10.39 -29.05
CA VAL A 192 37.47 -10.47 -30.51
C VAL A 192 38.89 -10.17 -30.98
N ARG A 193 39.54 -11.17 -31.57
CA ARG A 193 40.86 -11.04 -32.20
C ARG A 193 40.73 -10.48 -33.61
#